data_AF-A0A2J0LJS0-F1
#
_entry.id   AF-A0A2J0LJS0-F1
#
_cell.length_a   1.000
_cell.length_b   1.000
_cell.length_c   1.000
_cell.angle_alpha   90.00
_cell.angle_beta   90.00
_cell.angle_gamma   90.00
#
_symmetry.space_group_name_H-M   'P 1'
#
loop_
_entity.id
_entity.type
_entity.pdbx_description
1 polymer ?
#
loop_
_entity_poly.entity_id
_entity_poly.type
_entity_poly.pdbx_seq_one_letter_code
_entity_poly.pdbx_strand_id
1 'polypeptide(L)'
;MSKFDIIVTNGMDSWRILTIKQSKRGDIYGIWFKTGQDMHFSRHIDGRMHTKISKTYFNSAQYNPPRQTFGEGYKMYENLTGFNFSKGRFKKGTGAYKRKKGTDEIFIIDLRKLENNDFNVNLWLTSPENLDKIFDHYPPQKELPFKNIQHFVFKKMNPWLFGVAFEADNLITNASVSKTGVSEI
;
A
#
# COMPACT_ATOMS: atom_id res chain seq x y z
N MET A 1 -21.42 -0.74 3.30
CA MET A 1 -20.21 0.08 3.46
C MET A 1 -19.16 -0.89 3.96
N SER A 2 -18.11 -1.11 3.17
CA SER A 2 -17.10 -2.12 3.48
C SER A 2 -15.90 -1.44 4.14
N LYS A 3 -15.25 -2.11 5.08
CA LYS A 3 -14.11 -1.56 5.83
C LYS A 3 -13.05 -2.61 6.10
N PHE A 4 -11.80 -2.24 5.82
CA PHE A 4 -10.62 -3.07 5.96
C PHE A 4 -9.55 -2.32 6.76
N ASP A 5 -8.91 -3.00 7.71
CA ASP A 5 -7.81 -2.43 8.50
C ASP A 5 -6.51 -3.22 8.25
N ILE A 6 -5.38 -2.53 8.08
CA ILE A 6 -4.04 -3.14 8.12
C ILE A 6 -3.41 -2.84 9.49
N ILE A 7 -2.90 -3.89 10.11
CA ILE A 7 -2.33 -3.87 11.45
C ILE A 7 -0.92 -4.44 11.39
N VAL A 8 0.01 -3.78 12.07
CA VAL A 8 1.33 -4.33 12.38
C VAL A 8 1.36 -4.79 13.82
N THR A 9 2.06 -5.89 14.10
CA THR A 9 2.23 -6.40 15.46
C THR A 9 3.66 -6.91 15.68
N ASN A 10 4.18 -6.76 16.90
CA ASN A 10 5.41 -7.41 17.34
C ASN A 10 5.12 -8.64 18.24
N GLY A 11 3.88 -9.14 18.26
CA GLY A 11 3.43 -10.24 19.10
C GLY A 11 2.86 -9.83 20.47
N MET A 12 3.20 -8.64 20.98
CA MET A 12 2.66 -8.12 22.25
C MET A 12 1.79 -6.87 22.02
N ASP A 13 2.33 -5.94 21.25
CA ASP A 13 1.70 -4.70 20.85
C ASP A 13 1.12 -4.85 19.44
N SER A 14 0.09 -4.06 19.16
CA SER A 14 -0.51 -3.95 17.83
C SER A 14 -0.78 -2.50 17.48
N TRP A 15 -0.42 -2.10 16.26
CA TRP A 15 -0.68 -0.76 15.77
C TRP A 15 -1.38 -0.84 14.42
N ARG A 16 -2.56 -0.24 14.35
CA ARG A 16 -3.27 -0.08 13.07
C ARG A 16 -2.65 1.06 12.28
N ILE A 17 -2.12 0.71 11.13
CA ILE A 17 -1.37 1.63 10.26
C ILE A 17 -2.21 2.16 9.11
N LEU A 18 -3.22 1.43 8.65
CA LEU A 18 -4.13 1.86 7.59
C LEU A 18 -5.56 1.41 7.89
N THR A 19 -6.53 2.26 7.59
CA THR A 19 -7.94 1.90 7.44
C THR A 19 -8.37 2.27 6.02
N ILE A 20 -9.04 1.36 5.33
CA ILE A 20 -9.74 1.58 4.06
C ILE A 20 -11.23 1.40 4.27
N LYS A 21 -12.03 2.26 3.65
CA LYS A 21 -13.49 2.19 3.64
C LYS A 21 -14.01 2.41 2.22
N GLN A 22 -15.03 1.65 1.84
CA GLN A 22 -15.79 1.90 0.62
C GLN A 22 -17.22 2.34 0.95
N SER A 23 -17.62 3.50 0.43
CA SER A 23 -18.97 4.04 0.57
C SER A 23 -19.98 3.20 -0.21
N LYS A 24 -21.28 3.38 0.07
CA LYS A 24 -22.34 2.74 -0.73
C LYS A 24 -22.35 3.20 -2.20
N ARG A 25 -21.75 4.35 -2.49
CA ARG A 25 -21.64 4.92 -3.85
C ARG A 25 -20.42 4.42 -4.62
N GLY A 26 -19.58 3.58 -4.00
CA GLY A 26 -18.37 3.04 -4.62
C GLY A 26 -17.10 3.84 -4.35
N ASP A 27 -17.19 5.05 -3.80
CA ASP A 27 -16.01 5.85 -3.40
C ASP A 27 -15.20 5.13 -2.31
N ILE A 28 -13.88 5.16 -2.45
CA ILE A 28 -12.94 4.50 -1.54
C ILE A 28 -12.17 5.58 -0.78
N TYR A 29 -12.04 5.42 0.53
CA TYR A 29 -11.32 6.33 1.41
C TYR A 29 -10.31 5.55 2.22
N GLY A 30 -9.08 6.04 2.27
CA GLY A 30 -8.05 5.49 3.13
C GLY A 30 -7.46 6.52 4.07
N ILE A 31 -7.08 6.07 5.26
CA ILE A 31 -6.36 6.88 6.25
C ILE A 31 -5.23 6.03 6.79
N TRP A 32 -3.99 6.46 6.54
CA TRP A 32 -2.83 5.89 7.23
C TRP A 32 -2.21 6.89 8.18
N PHE A 33 -1.48 6.38 9.17
CA PHE A 33 -0.83 7.17 10.21
C PHE A 33 0.69 7.08 10.07
N LYS A 34 1.36 8.18 9.76
CA LYS A 34 2.83 8.24 9.67
C LYS A 34 3.36 9.32 10.61
N THR A 35 3.99 8.93 11.72
CA THR A 35 4.78 9.81 12.61
C THR A 35 4.14 11.18 12.89
N GLY A 36 2.95 11.18 13.49
CA GLY A 36 2.23 12.42 13.86
C GLY A 36 1.52 13.12 12.70
N GLN A 37 1.54 12.54 11.51
CA GLN A 37 0.84 13.03 10.33
C GLN A 37 -0.19 12.01 9.84
N ASP A 38 -1.42 12.48 9.63
CA ASP A 38 -2.49 11.70 9.04
C ASP A 38 -2.45 11.94 7.53
N MET A 39 -2.29 10.86 6.75
CA MET A 39 -2.51 10.94 5.32
C MET A 39 -3.84 10.30 4.97
N HIS A 40 -4.62 11.04 4.21
CA HIS A 40 -5.89 10.61 3.68
C HIS A 40 -5.77 10.47 2.17
N PHE A 41 -6.37 9.43 1.62
CA PHE A 41 -6.65 9.38 0.20
C PHE A 41 -8.13 9.11 -0.02
N SER A 42 -8.65 9.58 -1.15
CA SER A 42 -9.97 9.21 -1.63
C SER A 42 -9.91 8.95 -3.12
N ARG A 43 -10.52 7.85 -3.55
CA ARG A 43 -10.72 7.47 -4.95
C ARG A 43 -12.21 7.45 -5.21
N HIS A 44 -12.67 8.34 -6.08
CA HIS A 44 -14.07 8.46 -6.45
C HIS A 44 -14.48 7.36 -7.43
N ILE A 45 -15.77 7.08 -7.52
CA ILE A 45 -16.27 6.06 -8.47
C ILE A 45 -15.87 6.35 -9.92
N ASP A 46 -15.74 7.63 -10.29
CA ASP A 46 -15.31 8.11 -11.60
C ASP A 46 -13.79 8.05 -11.84
N GLY A 47 -13.03 7.49 -10.90
CA GLY A 47 -11.58 7.32 -11.00
C GLY A 47 -10.76 8.53 -10.54
N ARG A 48 -11.39 9.65 -10.15
CA ARG A 48 -10.63 10.78 -9.59
C ARG A 48 -10.04 10.43 -8.23
N MET A 49 -8.74 10.68 -8.05
CA MET A 49 -8.05 10.46 -6.79
C MET A 49 -7.69 11.79 -6.11
N HIS A 50 -7.78 11.86 -4.79
CA HIS A 50 -7.29 12.97 -3.98
C HIS A 50 -6.40 12.43 -2.85
N THR A 51 -5.38 13.19 -2.49
CA THR A 51 -4.52 12.86 -1.35
C THR A 51 -4.35 14.11 -0.48
N LYS A 52 -4.46 13.95 0.83
CA LYS A 52 -4.34 15.02 1.82
C LYS A 52 -3.37 14.59 2.90
N ILE A 53 -2.38 15.42 3.20
CA ILE A 53 -1.41 15.18 4.28
C ILE A 53 -1.59 16.28 5.31
N SER A 54 -1.90 15.94 6.56
CA SER A 54 -1.89 16.87 7.71
C SER A 54 -2.40 18.28 7.42
N LYS A 55 -3.67 18.36 6.98
CA LYS A 55 -4.41 19.60 6.62
C LYS A 55 -4.07 20.25 5.27
N THR A 56 -3.04 19.81 4.54
CA THR A 56 -2.73 20.29 3.18
C THR A 56 -3.36 19.39 2.13
N TYR A 57 -4.17 19.97 1.23
CA TYR A 57 -4.79 19.27 0.10
C TYR A 57 -3.82 19.26 -1.08
N PHE A 58 -3.53 18.08 -1.62
CA PHE A 58 -2.83 17.94 -2.89
C PHE A 58 -3.83 17.44 -3.93
N ASN A 59 -4.01 18.21 -5.00
CA ASN A 59 -4.72 17.72 -6.17
C ASN A 59 -3.77 16.74 -6.89
N SER A 60 -4.20 15.50 -7.07
CA SER A 60 -3.38 14.40 -7.60
C SER A 60 -2.89 14.61 -9.04
N ALA A 61 -3.36 15.65 -9.75
CA ALA A 61 -2.76 16.05 -11.02
C ALA A 61 -1.26 16.39 -10.90
N GLN A 62 -0.81 16.85 -9.72
CA GLN A 62 0.61 17.15 -9.44
C GLN A 62 1.31 16.07 -8.60
N TYR A 63 0.54 15.17 -8.01
CA TYR A 63 1.03 13.96 -7.34
C TYR A 63 0.39 12.77 -8.04
N ASN A 64 0.77 12.57 -9.30
CA ASN A 64 0.77 11.20 -9.80
C ASN A 64 1.71 10.48 -8.81
N PRO A 65 1.25 9.53 -7.95
CA PRO A 65 2.20 8.53 -7.49
C PRO A 65 2.89 8.07 -8.76
N PRO A 66 4.24 7.98 -8.78
CA PRO A 66 4.95 7.68 -10.01
C PRO A 66 4.13 6.62 -10.69
N ARG A 67 3.64 6.92 -11.91
CA ARG A 67 3.24 5.86 -12.81
C ARG A 67 4.55 5.11 -12.96
N GLN A 68 4.84 4.23 -12.00
CA GLN A 68 5.80 3.19 -12.15
C GLN A 68 5.18 2.49 -13.32
N THR A 69 5.69 2.84 -14.50
CA THR A 69 5.49 2.16 -15.76
C THR A 69 6.11 0.79 -15.56
N PHE A 70 5.51 0.02 -14.66
CA PHE A 70 5.44 -1.41 -14.79
C PHE A 70 4.77 -1.61 -16.15
N GLY A 71 5.40 -2.41 -17.01
CA GLY A 71 5.14 -2.45 -18.46
C GLY A 71 3.68 -2.71 -18.85
N GLU A 72 3.44 -2.89 -20.15
CA GLU A 72 2.09 -2.95 -20.74
C GLU A 72 1.10 -3.95 -20.09
N GLY A 73 1.59 -4.92 -19.30
CA GLY A 73 0.80 -5.87 -18.51
C GLY A 73 0.04 -5.31 -17.29
N TYR A 74 0.37 -4.11 -16.79
CA TYR A 74 -0.25 -3.55 -15.57
C TYR A 74 -1.45 -2.63 -15.81
N LYS A 75 -1.90 -2.46 -17.06
CA LYS A 75 -3.14 -1.72 -17.40
C LYS A 75 -4.41 -2.33 -16.79
N MET A 76 -4.31 -3.55 -16.25
CA MET A 76 -5.43 -4.31 -15.66
C MET A 76 -5.70 -3.96 -14.19
N TYR A 77 -4.84 -3.15 -13.55
CA TYR A 77 -4.93 -2.82 -12.13
C TYR A 77 -4.85 -1.31 -11.91
N GLU A 78 -5.66 -0.81 -10.99
CA GLU A 78 -5.56 0.57 -10.53
C GLU A 78 -4.74 0.59 -9.24
N ASN A 79 -3.56 1.23 -9.25
CA ASN A 79 -2.81 1.44 -8.01
C ASN A 79 -3.61 2.35 -7.08
N LEU A 80 -3.95 1.84 -5.90
CA LEU A 80 -4.69 2.61 -4.91
C LEU A 80 -3.74 3.44 -4.06
N THR A 81 -2.71 2.79 -3.49
CA THR A 81 -1.64 3.46 -2.74
C THR A 81 -0.51 2.48 -2.44
N GLY A 82 0.67 3.01 -2.12
CA GLY A 82 1.81 2.23 -1.63
C GLY A 82 2.54 2.99 -0.53
N PHE A 83 3.04 2.28 0.48
CA PHE A 83 3.82 2.88 1.57
C PHE A 83 4.90 1.97 2.10
N ASN A 84 5.94 2.61 2.64
CA ASN A 84 6.97 1.97 3.42
C ASN A 84 6.68 2.13 4.91
N PHE A 85 6.94 1.07 5.68
CA PHE A 85 6.88 1.07 7.13
C PHE A 85 8.18 0.52 7.72
N SER A 86 8.68 1.20 8.74
CA SER A 86 9.90 0.81 9.46
C SER A 86 9.58 0.27 10.85
N LYS A 87 10.13 -0.89 11.21
CA LYS A 87 10.07 -1.50 12.55
C LYS A 87 10.51 -0.52 13.63
N GLY A 88 11.51 0.31 13.36
CA GLY A 88 11.97 1.34 14.29
C GLY A 88 10.92 2.40 14.63
N ARG A 89 9.89 2.54 13.79
CA ARG A 89 8.76 3.46 14.00
C ARG A 89 7.56 2.79 14.67
N PHE A 90 7.62 1.50 14.97
CA PHE A 90 6.53 0.76 15.58
C PHE A 90 6.23 1.30 17.00
N LYS A 91 4.98 1.69 17.22
CA LYS A 91 4.52 2.26 18.49
C LYS A 91 4.38 1.17 19.55
N LYS A 92 5.28 1.16 20.53
CA LYS A 92 5.22 0.28 21.71
C LYS A 92 4.16 0.75 22.71
N GLY A 93 3.67 -0.17 23.54
CA GLY A 93 2.69 0.13 24.60
C GLY A 93 1.27 0.37 24.11
N THR A 94 0.93 -0.09 22.90
CA THR A 94 -0.44 -0.02 22.37
C THR A 94 -1.28 -1.22 22.81
N GLY A 95 -0.66 -2.30 23.28
CA GLY A 95 -1.32 -3.54 23.66
C GLY A 95 -1.99 -4.25 22.48
N ALA A 96 -2.82 -5.26 22.80
CA ALA A 96 -3.55 -6.02 21.80
C ALA A 96 -4.59 -5.15 21.06
N TYR A 97 -4.64 -5.26 19.74
CA TYR A 97 -5.62 -4.53 18.96
C TYR A 97 -7.04 -5.04 19.24
N LYS A 98 -7.93 -4.12 19.61
CA LYS A 98 -9.37 -4.38 19.69
C LYS A 98 -10.04 -4.02 18.37
N ARG A 99 -10.61 -5.02 17.70
CA ARG A 99 -11.36 -4.85 16.44
C ARG A 99 -12.43 -3.78 16.60
N LYS A 100 -12.31 -2.72 15.80
CA LYS A 100 -13.32 -1.65 15.81
C LYS A 100 -14.62 -2.16 15.20
N LYS A 101 -15.75 -1.76 15.78
CA LYS A 101 -17.10 -2.03 15.25
C LYS A 101 -17.16 -1.67 13.75
N GLY A 102 -17.72 -2.58 12.95
CA GLY A 102 -17.88 -2.41 11.51
C GLY A 102 -16.59 -2.52 10.69
N THR A 103 -15.47 -3.01 11.23
CA THR A 103 -14.36 -3.51 10.41
C THR A 103 -14.72 -4.89 9.89
N ASP A 104 -14.78 -5.09 8.58
CA ASP A 104 -15.16 -6.37 7.96
C ASP A 104 -14.03 -7.38 7.94
N GLU A 105 -12.81 -6.92 7.67
CA GLU A 105 -11.61 -7.74 7.56
C GLU A 105 -10.37 -6.97 8.04
N ILE A 106 -9.36 -7.74 8.44
CA ILE A 106 -8.10 -7.23 8.97
C ILE A 106 -6.98 -8.01 8.30
N PHE A 107 -5.95 -7.30 7.85
CA PHE A 107 -4.68 -7.92 7.48
C PHE A 107 -3.61 -7.58 8.51
N ILE A 108 -2.95 -8.63 9.02
CA ILE A 108 -1.96 -8.52 10.10
C ILE A 108 -0.58 -8.81 9.51
N ILE A 109 0.33 -7.84 9.67
CA ILE A 109 1.74 -7.96 9.35
C ILE A 109 2.49 -8.19 10.67
N ASP A 110 3.04 -9.39 10.85
CA ASP A 110 3.81 -9.76 12.04
C ASP A 110 5.28 -9.38 11.85
N LEU A 111 5.71 -8.34 12.57
CA LEU A 111 7.06 -7.79 12.50
C LEU A 111 8.14 -8.78 12.97
N ARG A 112 7.76 -9.83 13.71
CA ARG A 112 8.72 -10.87 14.13
C ARG A 112 9.14 -11.79 12.99
N LYS A 113 8.34 -11.87 11.93
CA LYS A 113 8.62 -12.68 10.73
C LYS A 113 9.48 -11.96 9.69
N LEU A 114 9.70 -10.67 9.91
CA LEU A 114 10.46 -9.81 9.04
C LEU A 114 11.94 -9.92 9.43
N GLU A 115 12.84 -10.02 8.47
CA GLU A 115 14.30 -10.01 8.68
C GLU A 115 14.84 -8.57 8.68
N ASN A 116 14.35 -7.75 7.75
CA ASN A 116 14.78 -6.38 7.55
C ASN A 116 14.02 -5.42 8.46
N ASN A 117 14.56 -4.20 8.61
CA ASN A 117 13.91 -3.16 9.40
C ASN A 117 12.70 -2.56 8.70
N ASP A 118 12.68 -2.57 7.37
CA ASP A 118 11.67 -1.88 6.58
C ASP A 118 10.95 -2.86 5.66
N PHE A 119 9.65 -2.63 5.49
CA PHE A 119 8.84 -3.36 4.52
C PHE A 119 7.95 -2.38 3.76
N ASN A 120 7.58 -2.76 2.54
CA ASN A 120 6.67 -2.03 1.69
C ASN A 120 5.32 -2.73 1.67
N VAL A 121 4.26 -1.93 1.55
CA VAL A 121 2.90 -2.40 1.32
C VAL A 121 2.38 -1.69 0.09
N ASN A 122 1.96 -2.45 -0.90
CA ASN A 122 1.33 -1.93 -2.11
C ASN A 122 -0.10 -2.45 -2.20
N LEU A 123 -1.01 -1.57 -2.59
CA LEU A 123 -2.45 -1.82 -2.66
C LEU A 123 -2.97 -1.47 -4.05
N TRP A 124 -3.77 -2.36 -4.61
CA TRP A 124 -4.37 -2.22 -5.92
C TRP A 124 -5.85 -2.57 -5.88
N LEU A 125 -6.60 -1.93 -6.78
CA LEU A 125 -7.93 -2.36 -7.12
C LEU A 125 -7.87 -3.29 -8.33
N THR A 126 -8.57 -4.41 -8.21
CA THR A 126 -8.64 -5.43 -9.25
C THR A 126 -10.04 -5.99 -9.36
N SER A 127 -10.37 -6.53 -10.53
CA SER A 127 -11.52 -7.39 -10.70
C SER A 127 -11.12 -8.87 -10.50
N PRO A 128 -12.09 -9.76 -10.20
CA PRO A 128 -11.83 -11.19 -9.98
C PRO A 128 -11.07 -11.85 -11.13
N GLU A 129 -11.41 -11.52 -12.37
CA GLU A 129 -10.84 -12.10 -13.60
C GLU A 129 -9.38 -11.67 -13.87
N ASN A 130 -8.89 -10.66 -13.14
CA ASN A 130 -7.51 -10.19 -13.26
C ASN A 130 -6.63 -10.63 -12.08
N LEU A 131 -7.20 -11.31 -11.07
CA LEU A 131 -6.47 -11.70 -9.87
C LEU A 131 -5.32 -12.68 -10.16
N ASP A 132 -5.58 -13.73 -10.94
CA ASP A 132 -4.56 -14.75 -11.27
C ASP A 132 -3.40 -14.13 -12.05
N LYS A 133 -3.72 -13.19 -12.95
CA LYS A 133 -2.72 -12.43 -13.71
C LYS A 133 -1.84 -11.55 -12.81
N ILE A 134 -2.28 -11.16 -11.61
CA ILE A 134 -1.43 -10.38 -10.69
C ILE A 134 -0.26 -11.24 -10.25
N PHE A 135 -0.51 -12.50 -9.92
CA PHE A 135 0.52 -13.43 -9.50
C PHE A 135 1.49 -13.76 -10.64
N ASP A 136 1.04 -13.71 -11.89
CA ASP A 136 1.91 -13.86 -13.06
C ASP A 136 2.84 -12.66 -13.27
N HIS A 137 2.38 -11.44 -12.96
CA HIS A 137 3.15 -10.20 -13.15
C HIS A 137 3.96 -9.81 -11.90
N TYR A 138 3.58 -10.26 -10.71
CA TYR A 138 4.17 -9.82 -9.44
C TYR A 138 4.92 -10.96 -8.75
N PRO A 139 6.25 -10.84 -8.72
CA PRO A 139 7.14 -11.29 -9.78
C PRO A 139 7.28 -12.83 -9.80
N PRO A 140 7.62 -13.43 -10.96
CA PRO A 140 8.35 -14.69 -10.95
C PRO A 140 9.63 -14.46 -10.15
N GLN A 141 9.92 -15.36 -9.21
CA GLN A 141 10.98 -15.29 -8.19
C GLN A 141 12.43 -15.08 -8.69
N LYS A 142 12.67 -14.73 -9.95
CA LYS A 142 14.01 -14.77 -10.55
C LYS A 142 14.86 -13.51 -10.42
N GLU A 143 14.33 -12.29 -10.24
CA GLU A 143 15.20 -11.10 -10.32
C GLU A 143 14.88 -9.91 -9.38
N LEU A 144 13.86 -9.98 -8.51
CA LEU A 144 13.63 -8.93 -7.51
C LEU A 144 13.97 -9.45 -6.10
N PRO A 145 14.82 -8.76 -5.32
CA PRO A 145 15.29 -9.22 -4.01
C PRO A 145 14.23 -8.93 -2.93
N PHE A 146 12.99 -9.38 -3.15
CA PHE A 146 11.92 -9.26 -2.19
C PHE A 146 11.86 -10.48 -1.28
N LYS A 147 11.85 -10.25 0.03
CA LYS A 147 11.75 -11.29 1.06
C LYS A 147 10.42 -11.17 1.82
N ASN A 148 10.01 -12.25 2.47
CA ASN A 148 8.85 -12.28 3.38
C ASN A 148 7.57 -11.69 2.78
N ILE A 149 7.27 -12.07 1.53
CA ILE A 149 6.10 -11.63 0.78
C ILE A 149 4.82 -12.20 1.40
N GLN A 150 3.89 -11.32 1.75
CA GLN A 150 2.55 -11.66 2.25
C GLN A 150 1.52 -10.96 1.38
N HIS A 151 0.52 -11.69 0.89
CA HIS A 151 -0.54 -11.14 0.05
C HIS A 151 -1.91 -11.27 0.74
N PHE A 152 -2.85 -10.41 0.34
CA PHE A 152 -4.25 -10.49 0.76
C PHE A 152 -5.20 -10.01 -0.34
N VAL A 153 -6.44 -10.52 -0.30
CA VAL A 153 -7.52 -10.15 -1.21
C VAL A 153 -8.77 -9.86 -0.40
N PHE A 154 -9.25 -8.63 -0.44
CA PHE A 154 -10.48 -8.21 0.21
C PHE A 154 -11.64 -8.13 -0.80
N LYS A 155 -12.47 -9.17 -0.79
CA LYS A 155 -13.53 -9.41 -1.78
C LYS A 155 -14.84 -8.68 -1.51
N LYS A 156 -15.00 -8.05 -0.33
CA LYS A 156 -16.21 -7.29 0.04
C LYS A 156 -16.21 -5.86 -0.50
N MET A 157 -15.15 -5.43 -1.17
CA MET A 157 -15.11 -4.18 -1.93
C MET A 157 -15.35 -4.46 -3.41
N ASN A 158 -15.92 -3.50 -4.13
CA ASN A 158 -16.05 -3.58 -5.59
C ASN A 158 -15.54 -2.29 -6.26
N PRO A 159 -14.44 -2.32 -7.04
CA PRO A 159 -13.58 -3.47 -7.32
C PRO A 159 -12.91 -4.08 -6.06
N TRP A 160 -12.43 -5.33 -6.16
CA TRP A 160 -11.73 -6.01 -5.07
C TRP A 160 -10.45 -5.26 -4.72
N LEU A 161 -10.07 -5.28 -3.45
CA LEU A 161 -8.80 -4.73 -2.98
C LEU A 161 -7.78 -5.85 -2.86
N PHE A 162 -6.70 -5.79 -3.62
CA PHE A 162 -5.54 -6.65 -3.50
C PHE A 162 -4.40 -5.89 -2.83
N GLY A 163 -3.65 -6.57 -1.97
CA GLY A 163 -2.45 -5.97 -1.38
C GLY A 163 -1.34 -6.97 -1.15
N VAL A 164 -0.11 -6.45 -1.21
CA VAL A 164 1.11 -7.21 -0.96
C VAL A 164 1.98 -6.43 0.00
N ALA A 165 2.42 -7.08 1.07
CA ALA A 165 3.46 -6.62 1.96
C ALA A 165 4.75 -7.42 1.70
N PHE A 166 5.89 -6.77 1.56
CA PHE A 166 7.17 -7.43 1.28
C PHE A 166 8.34 -6.63 1.83
N GLU A 167 9.40 -7.31 2.21
CA GLU A 167 10.69 -6.67 2.48
C GLU A 167 11.40 -6.46 1.15
N ALA A 168 11.97 -5.29 0.95
CA ALA A 168 12.97 -5.10 -0.08
C ALA A 168 14.33 -5.14 0.61
N ASP A 169 15.27 -5.97 0.12
CA ASP A 169 16.67 -5.74 0.44
C ASP A 169 17.07 -4.34 -0.07
N ASN A 170 17.91 -3.61 0.68
CA ASN A 170 18.30 -2.20 0.50
C ASN A 170 18.66 -1.76 -0.94
N LEU A 171 17.67 -1.68 -1.82
CA LEU A 171 17.76 -1.20 -3.19
C LEU A 171 16.49 -0.40 -3.47
N ILE A 172 16.56 0.88 -3.09
CA ILE A 172 16.27 2.09 -3.88
C ILE A 172 16.39 3.26 -2.88
N THR A 173 17.60 3.48 -2.39
CA THR A 173 18.05 4.83 -2.04
C THR A 173 18.97 5.24 -3.16
N ASN A 174 18.56 6.25 -3.93
CA ASN A 174 19.25 6.79 -5.12
C ASN A 174 19.02 6.01 -6.43
N ALA A 175 17.81 6.11 -6.99
CA ALA A 175 17.75 6.33 -8.43
C ALA A 175 18.36 7.72 -8.67
N SER A 176 19.65 7.71 -8.95
CA SER A 176 20.40 8.82 -9.53
C SER A 176 19.54 9.48 -10.60
N VAL A 177 19.31 10.78 -10.44
CA VAL A 177 19.02 11.65 -11.57
C VAL A 177 20.25 11.57 -12.47
N SER A 178 20.22 10.68 -13.45
CA SER A 178 21.08 10.76 -14.62
C SER A 178 20.62 12.00 -15.40
N LYS A 179 21.09 13.17 -14.97
CA LYS A 179 21.09 14.33 -15.84
C LYS A 179 22.41 14.32 -16.61
N THR A 180 22.21 14.25 -17.93
CA THR A 180 23.07 14.76 -18.99
C THR A 180 24.38 14.02 -19.24
N GLY A 181 24.27 13.00 -20.09
CA GLY A 181 25.14 12.99 -21.25
C GLY A 181 24.82 14.21 -22.12
N VAL A 182 25.81 15.07 -22.31
CA VAL A 182 25.95 15.89 -23.51
C VAL A 182 27.25 15.43 -24.14
N SER A 183 27.10 15.02 -25.40
CA SER A 183 28.13 14.63 -26.35
C SER A 183 29.18 15.72 -26.58
N GLU A 184 30.40 15.27 -26.87
CA GLU A 184 31.39 15.84 -27.80
C GLU A 184 31.10 17.24 -28.37
N ILE A 185 31.99 18.23 -28.08
CA ILE A 185 33.10 18.70 -28.94
C ILE A 185 34.24 19.17 -28.03
#